data_AF-A0A090MIG7-F1
#
_entry.id   AF-A0A090MIG7-F1
#
_cell.length_a   1.000
_cell.length_b   1.000
_cell.length_c   1.000
_cell.angle_alpha   90.00
_cell.angle_beta   90.00
_cell.angle_gamma   90.00
#
_symmetry.space_group_name_H-M   'P 1'
#
loop_
_entity.id
_entity.type
_entity.pdbx_description
1 polymer ?
#
loop_
_entity_poly.entity_id
_entity_poly.type
_entity_poly.pdbx_seq_one_letter_code
_entity_poly.pdbx_strand_id
1 'polypeptide(L)'
;MLFNTALVTILIILTGSGVATNVHVNQGCILIGGQPACAGNGKGSPVQINGGSTKVHARFSGNNDPFEENSGCILNAEWPQHYGDIYFGADNCLYESQVTGQNINGQCCTSGQEFVRNPYNYWYS
;
A
#
# COMPACT_ATOMS: atom_id res chain seq x y z
N MET A 1 -30.12 -34.98 -22.27
CA MET A 1 -30.09 -33.76 -21.43
C MET A 1 -28.63 -33.33 -21.36
N LEU A 2 -28.24 -32.30 -22.11
CA LEU A 2 -26.87 -31.78 -22.16
C LEU A 2 -26.88 -30.42 -21.47
N PHE A 3 -26.31 -30.34 -20.28
CA PHE A 3 -26.04 -29.07 -19.61
C PHE A 3 -24.69 -28.54 -20.10
N ASN A 4 -24.72 -27.52 -20.95
CA ASN A 4 -23.54 -26.77 -21.36
C ASN A 4 -23.31 -25.67 -20.32
N THR A 5 -22.41 -25.90 -19.37
CA THR A 5 -21.90 -24.85 -18.48
C THR A 5 -20.71 -24.16 -19.16
N ALA A 6 -20.99 -23.03 -19.82
CA ALA A 6 -19.95 -22.12 -20.26
C ALA A 6 -19.37 -21.40 -19.03
N LEU A 7 -18.12 -21.68 -18.70
CA LEU A 7 -17.30 -20.87 -17.80
C LEU A 7 -17.02 -19.53 -18.49
N VAL A 8 -17.72 -18.48 -18.06
CA VAL A 8 -17.42 -17.10 -18.47
C VAL A 8 -16.34 -16.57 -17.54
N THR A 9 -15.09 -16.66 -17.96
CA THR A 9 -13.97 -15.99 -17.29
C THR A 9 -14.08 -14.50 -17.57
N ILE A 10 -14.66 -13.75 -16.65
CA ILE A 10 -14.72 -12.29 -16.73
C ILE A 10 -13.32 -11.76 -16.46
N LEU A 11 -12.60 -11.39 -17.52
CA LEU A 11 -11.39 -10.59 -17.42
C LEU A 11 -11.81 -9.15 -17.11
N ILE A 12 -11.76 -8.76 -15.85
CA ILE A 12 -11.95 -7.36 -15.44
C ILE A 12 -10.74 -6.58 -15.95
N ILE A 13 -10.91 -5.87 -17.07
CA ILE A 13 -9.95 -4.87 -17.51
C ILE A 13 -10.14 -3.67 -16.59
N LEU A 14 -9.27 -3.55 -15.57
CA LEU A 14 -9.12 -2.31 -14.81
C LEU A 14 -8.65 -1.24 -15.79
N THR A 15 -9.57 -0.41 -16.27
CA THR A 15 -9.24 0.80 -17.02
C THR A 15 -8.66 1.81 -16.04
N GLY A 16 -7.39 1.62 -15.68
CA GLY A 16 -6.58 2.64 -15.03
C GLY A 16 -6.47 3.82 -15.99
N SER A 17 -7.29 4.85 -15.80
CA SER A 17 -7.06 6.17 -16.39
C SER A 17 -5.61 6.55 -16.07
N GLY A 18 -4.77 6.86 -17.07
CA GLY A 18 -3.30 6.99 -16.99
C GLY A 18 -2.77 8.03 -16.01
N VAL A 19 -3.06 7.86 -14.73
CA VAL A 19 -2.59 8.64 -13.61
C VAL A 19 -1.50 7.83 -12.89
N ALA A 20 -0.52 8.51 -12.30
CA ALA A 20 0.52 7.87 -11.50
C ALA A 20 -0.09 6.94 -10.44
N THR A 21 0.65 5.92 -10.01
CA THR A 21 0.19 5.08 -8.90
C THR A 21 0.33 5.88 -7.61
N ASN A 22 -0.79 6.26 -6.99
CA ASN A 22 -0.82 7.03 -5.75
C ASN A 22 -1.17 6.09 -4.59
N VAL A 23 -0.31 5.99 -3.59
CA VAL A 23 -0.58 5.18 -2.41
C VAL A 23 -1.05 6.07 -1.26
N HIS A 24 -2.29 5.85 -0.85
CA HIS A 24 -2.97 6.48 0.28
C HIS A 24 -2.89 5.57 1.51
N VAL A 25 -2.81 6.15 2.69
CA VAL A 25 -2.77 5.41 3.96
C VAL A 25 -4.03 5.75 4.76
N ASN A 26 -4.77 4.73 5.17
CA ASN A 26 -6.02 4.95 5.89
C ASN A 26 -5.81 5.17 7.40
N GLN A 27 -4.73 4.59 7.97
CA GLN A 27 -4.40 4.74 9.38
C GLN A 27 -2.89 4.66 9.62
N GLY A 28 -2.38 5.50 10.53
CA GLY A 28 -0.99 5.50 10.93
C GLY A 28 -0.04 5.97 9.82
N CYS A 29 1.22 5.52 9.86
CA CYS A 29 2.22 5.79 8.83
C CYS A 29 2.94 4.50 8.43
N ILE A 30 3.40 4.49 7.18
CA ILE A 30 4.19 3.42 6.57
C ILE A 30 5.39 4.04 5.82
N LEU A 31 6.38 3.22 5.50
CA LEU A 31 7.41 3.56 4.52
C LEU A 31 7.14 2.78 3.24
N ILE A 32 7.11 3.47 2.10
CA ILE A 32 6.97 2.87 0.77
C ILE A 32 8.19 3.27 -0.04
N GLY A 33 9.04 2.30 -0.41
CA GLY A 33 10.28 2.59 -1.14
C GLY A 33 11.19 3.59 -0.41
N GLY A 34 11.14 3.61 0.93
CA GLY A 34 11.88 4.56 1.76
C GLY A 34 11.25 5.95 1.92
N GLN A 35 10.09 6.21 1.30
CA GLN A 35 9.33 7.44 1.48
C GLN A 35 8.23 7.26 2.54
N PRO A 36 8.10 8.17 3.52
CA PRO A 36 7.03 8.09 4.51
C PRO A 36 5.67 8.45 3.88
N ALA A 37 4.65 7.65 4.19
CA ALA A 37 3.26 7.91 3.85
C ALA A 37 2.41 7.81 5.12
N CYS A 38 1.66 8.85 5.46
CA CYS A 38 0.87 8.91 6.69
C CYS A 38 -0.61 9.21 6.41
N ALA A 39 -1.51 8.67 7.22
CA ALA A 39 -2.93 8.89 7.08
C ALA A 39 -3.34 10.37 7.22
N GLY A 40 -4.39 10.74 6.48
CA GLY A 40 -4.87 12.13 6.35
C GLY A 40 -3.98 12.98 5.43
N ASN A 41 -4.05 14.30 5.58
CA ASN A 41 -3.10 15.23 4.93
C ASN A 41 -1.74 15.25 5.65
N GLY A 42 -1.33 14.10 6.20
CA GLY A 42 -0.07 13.94 6.92
C GLY A 42 1.13 13.98 5.98
N LYS A 43 2.33 13.72 6.52
CA LYS A 43 3.56 13.73 5.73
C LYS A 43 3.50 12.66 4.63
N GLY A 44 3.75 13.11 3.39
CA GLY A 44 3.96 12.27 2.22
C GLY A 44 2.73 11.55 1.65
N SER A 45 1.51 11.77 2.14
CA SER A 45 0.32 11.13 1.57
C SER A 45 -0.46 12.05 0.61
N PRO A 46 -0.85 11.57 -0.59
CA PRO A 46 -0.48 10.28 -1.16
C PRO A 46 0.98 10.25 -1.67
N VAL A 47 1.65 9.09 -1.56
CA VAL A 47 2.97 8.89 -2.18
C VAL A 47 2.78 8.43 -3.62
N GLN A 48 3.43 9.12 -4.55
CA GLN A 48 3.50 8.69 -5.94
C GLN A 48 4.65 7.72 -6.18
N ILE A 49 4.35 6.61 -6.83
CA ILE A 49 5.33 5.61 -7.26
C ILE A 49 5.17 5.30 -8.75
N ASN A 50 6.25 4.97 -9.43
CA ASN A 50 6.24 4.66 -10.86
C ASN A 50 5.82 3.21 -11.17
N GLY A 51 4.97 2.61 -10.33
CA GLY A 51 4.63 1.18 -10.39
C GLY A 51 5.84 0.26 -10.19
N GLY A 52 5.67 -1.03 -10.50
CA GLY A 52 6.68 -2.07 -10.30
C GLY A 52 6.68 -2.64 -8.88
N SER A 53 7.77 -3.33 -8.53
CA SER A 53 7.95 -3.89 -7.18
C SER A 53 8.47 -2.82 -6.22
N THR A 54 7.79 -2.62 -5.10
CA THR A 54 8.26 -1.76 -4.01
C THR A 54 8.16 -2.47 -2.68
N LYS A 55 9.08 -2.14 -1.77
CA LYS A 55 9.02 -2.61 -0.40
C LYS A 55 8.21 -1.63 0.44
N VAL A 56 7.22 -2.16 1.15
CA VAL A 56 6.40 -1.44 2.12
C VAL A 56 6.74 -1.95 3.52
N HIS A 57 7.14 -1.03 4.40
CA HIS A 57 7.29 -1.30 5.83
C HIS A 57 6.11 -0.68 6.56
N ALA A 58 5.50 -1.42 7.48
CA ALA A 58 4.35 -0.94 8.23
C ALA A 58 4.37 -1.45 9.68
N ARG A 59 3.27 -1.20 10.41
CA ARG A 59 3.12 -1.53 11.84
C ARG A 59 4.24 -0.95 12.72
N PHE A 60 4.64 0.28 12.41
CA PHE A 60 5.49 1.09 13.27
C PHE A 60 4.79 1.38 14.59
N SER A 61 5.57 1.68 15.64
CA SER A 61 5.04 1.89 16.98
C SER A 61 4.13 3.12 17.08
N GLY A 62 4.25 4.07 16.16
CA GLY A 62 3.56 5.36 16.20
C GLY A 62 4.31 6.43 16.98
N ASN A 63 5.46 6.08 17.58
CA ASN A 63 6.31 7.03 18.27
C ASN A 63 7.11 7.85 17.27
N ASN A 64 7.32 9.14 17.52
CA ASN A 64 8.09 10.03 16.64
C ASN A 64 9.60 10.10 16.96
N ASP A 65 10.04 9.31 17.95
CA ASP A 65 11.42 9.11 18.38
C ASP A 65 11.57 7.60 18.68
N PRO A 66 12.62 6.89 18.25
CA PRO A 66 13.88 7.27 17.57
C PRO A 66 13.77 7.69 16.09
N PHE A 67 14.89 8.13 15.49
CA PHE A 67 15.02 8.42 14.05
C PHE A 67 14.82 7.19 13.15
N GLU A 68 15.21 6.03 13.64
CA GLU A 68 15.03 4.73 13.00
C GLU A 68 14.44 3.76 14.01
N GLU A 69 13.50 2.93 13.57
CA GLU A 69 12.91 1.88 14.39
C GLU A 69 12.72 0.61 13.56
N ASN A 70 12.45 -0.50 14.23
CA ASN A 70 12.07 -1.73 13.54
C ASN A 70 10.63 -1.59 13.02
N SER A 71 10.41 -1.90 11.75
CA SER A 71 9.06 -2.12 11.26
C SER A 71 8.43 -3.34 11.93
N GLY A 72 7.10 -3.37 12.03
CA GLY A 72 6.36 -4.52 12.56
C GLY A 72 5.96 -5.54 11.48
N CYS A 73 6.00 -5.15 10.21
CA CYS A 73 5.84 -6.04 9.06
C CYS A 73 6.56 -5.49 7.83
N ILE A 74 6.80 -6.36 6.85
CA ILE A 74 7.32 -6.02 5.52
C ILE A 74 6.40 -6.64 4.47
N LEU A 75 6.06 -5.88 3.44
CA LEU A 75 5.33 -6.33 2.26
C LEU A 75 6.12 -5.95 1.01
N ASN A 76 6.45 -6.92 0.16
CA ASN A 76 6.94 -6.63 -1.18
C ASN A 76 5.72 -6.55 -2.09
N ALA A 77 5.28 -5.33 -2.36
CA ALA A 77 4.12 -5.08 -3.18
C ALA A 77 4.51 -4.95 -4.65
N GLU A 78 3.64 -5.39 -5.55
CA GLU A 78 3.83 -5.27 -6.99
C GLU A 78 2.56 -4.77 -7.66
N TRP A 79 2.72 -3.74 -8.48
CA TRP A 79 1.63 -3.16 -9.27
C TRP A 79 2.11 -2.80 -10.67
N PRO A 80 1.23 -2.89 -11.69
CA PRO A 80 1.46 -2.28 -12.98
C PRO A 80 1.88 -0.79 -12.89
N GLN A 81 2.59 -0.32 -13.91
CA GLN A 81 2.74 1.12 -14.12
C GLN A 81 1.36 1.77 -14.28
N HIS A 82 1.17 2.93 -13.65
CA HIS A 82 -0.07 3.72 -13.73
C HIS A 82 -1.32 2.95 -13.26
N TYR A 83 -1.19 2.23 -12.13
CA TYR A 83 -2.31 1.47 -11.54
C TYR A 83 -3.47 2.37 -11.10
N GLY A 84 -3.16 3.62 -10.75
CA GLY A 84 -4.09 4.55 -10.12
C GLY A 84 -3.94 4.56 -8.60
N ASP A 85 -5.03 4.81 -7.90
CA ASP A 85 -5.00 4.97 -6.45
C ASP A 85 -5.03 3.61 -5.74
N ILE A 86 -4.19 3.48 -4.73
CA ILE A 86 -4.06 2.30 -3.88
C ILE A 86 -4.23 2.76 -2.45
N TYR A 87 -4.97 2.00 -1.64
CA TYR A 87 -5.26 2.34 -0.26
C TYR A 87 -4.68 1.26 0.66
N PHE A 88 -3.78 1.66 1.55
CA PHE A 88 -3.28 0.81 2.63
C PHE A 88 -4.25 0.91 3.82
N GLY A 89 -4.99 -0.18 4.05
CA GLY A 89 -6.01 -0.29 5.09
C GLY A 89 -5.45 -0.38 6.50
N ALA A 90 -6.31 -0.11 7.49
CA ALA A 90 -5.96 -0.25 8.91
C ALA A 90 -5.68 -1.71 9.33
N ASP A 91 -6.14 -2.67 8.53
CA ASP A 91 -5.83 -4.10 8.64
C ASP A 91 -4.46 -4.47 8.05
N ASN A 92 -3.72 -3.49 7.52
CA ASN A 92 -2.40 -3.62 6.88
C ASN A 92 -2.44 -4.30 5.50
N CYS A 93 -3.56 -4.20 4.79
CA CYS A 93 -3.72 -4.75 3.45
C CYS A 93 -3.88 -3.66 2.38
N LEU A 94 -3.61 -4.00 1.13
CA LEU A 94 -3.75 -3.09 -0.02
C LEU A 94 -5.10 -3.27 -0.72
N TYR A 95 -5.71 -2.15 -1.07
CA TYR A 95 -7.04 -2.08 -1.67
C TYR A 95 -7.09 -1.13 -2.87
N GLU A 96 -7.98 -1.42 -3.83
CA GLU A 96 -8.23 -0.56 -4.99
C GLU A 96 -9.08 0.68 -4.66
N SER A 97 -9.75 0.70 -3.51
CA SER A 97 -10.53 1.85 -3.07
C SER A 97 -10.62 1.93 -1.54
N GLN A 98 -10.89 3.13 -1.02
CA GLN A 98 -10.87 3.42 0.42
C GLN A 98 -11.96 2.68 1.22
N VAL A 99 -13.14 2.43 0.62
CA VAL A 99 -14.37 2.06 1.37
C VAL A 99 -14.88 0.66 1.04
N THR A 100 -14.85 0.27 -0.25
CA THR A 100 -15.40 -1.02 -0.74
C THR A 100 -14.41 -1.72 -1.68
N GLY A 101 -13.14 -1.38 -1.57
CA GLY A 101 -12.10 -1.83 -2.48
C GLY A 101 -11.95 -3.34 -2.44
N GLN A 102 -11.75 -3.94 -3.61
CA GLN A 102 -11.25 -5.30 -3.66
C GLN A 102 -9.83 -5.30 -3.11
N ASN A 103 -9.53 -6.27 -2.24
CA ASN A 103 -8.18 -6.49 -1.79
C ASN A 103 -7.32 -6.86 -3.01
N ILE A 104 -6.18 -6.19 -3.17
CA ILE A 104 -5.29 -6.40 -4.31
C ILE A 104 -4.55 -7.73 -4.12
N ASN A 105 -5.15 -8.82 -4.59
CA ASN A 105 -4.57 -10.18 -4.61
C ASN A 105 -4.09 -10.72 -3.25
N GLY A 106 -4.73 -10.34 -2.15
CA GLY A 106 -4.33 -10.78 -0.81
C GLY A 106 -3.07 -10.09 -0.28
N GLN A 107 -2.61 -8.99 -0.90
CA GLN A 107 -1.37 -8.32 -0.50
C GLN A 107 -1.54 -7.61 0.85
N CYS A 108 -1.11 -8.30 1.90
CA CYS A 108 -1.17 -7.84 3.28
C CYS A 108 0.20 -7.92 3.94
N CYS A 109 0.52 -6.89 4.72
CA CYS A 109 1.73 -6.81 5.51
C CYS A 109 1.51 -7.59 6.82
N THR A 110 1.98 -8.85 6.85
CA THR A 110 1.66 -9.80 7.92
C THR A 110 2.79 -9.99 8.93
N SER A 111 4.03 -10.06 8.46
CA SER A 111 5.22 -10.33 9.29
C SER A 111 6.49 -9.76 8.64
N GLY A 112 7.62 -9.83 9.36
CA GLY A 112 8.92 -9.33 8.92
C GLY A 112 9.30 -8.03 9.62
N GLN A 113 10.57 -7.86 9.93
CA GLN A 113 11.07 -6.66 10.58
C GLN A 113 12.37 -6.22 9.91
N GLU A 114 12.50 -4.92 9.70
CA GLU A 114 13.72 -4.30 9.21
C GLU A 114 13.91 -3.00 9.99
N PHE A 115 15.16 -2.71 10.39
CA PHE A 115 15.50 -1.45 11.04
C PHE A 115 15.62 -0.38 9.96
N VAL A 116 14.65 0.53 9.93
CA VAL A 116 14.50 1.53 8.87
C VAL A 116 14.12 2.88 9.47
N ARG A 117 14.15 3.93 8.64
CA ARG A 117 13.71 5.27 9.05
C ARG A 117 12.32 5.22 9.68
N ASN A 118 12.16 5.90 10.80
CA ASN A 118 10.86 6.03 11.44
C ASN A 118 9.99 7.02 10.62
N PRO A 119 8.86 6.59 10.03
CA PRO A 119 8.01 7.48 9.23
C PRO A 119 7.28 8.53 10.07
N TYR A 120 7.21 8.37 11.39
CA TYR A 120 6.67 9.36 12.32
C TYR A 120 7.69 10.40 12.78
N ASN A 121 8.98 10.23 12.47
CA ASN A 121 10.00 11.19 12.88
C ASN A 121 9.95 12.47 12.02
N TYR A 122 9.58 13.60 12.63
CA TYR A 122 9.21 14.83 11.94
C TYR A 122 10.39 15.74 11.53
N TRP A 123 11.63 15.44 11.91
CA TRP A 123 12.74 16.41 11.90
C TRP A 123 13.45 16.61 10.55
N TYR A 124 13.11 15.85 9.51
CA TYR A 124 13.61 16.07 8.15
C TYR A 124 12.49 15.88 7.12
N SER A 125 11.87 16.99 6.72
CA SER A 125 11.12 17.16 5.47
C SER A 125 11.78 18.28 4.68
#